data_AF-A0A958RAT9-F1
#
_entry.id   AF-A0A958RAT9-F1
#
_cell.length_a   1.000
_cell.length_b   1.000
_cell.length_c   1.000
_cell.angle_alpha   90.00
_cell.angle_beta   90.00
_cell.angle_gamma   90.00
#
_symmetry.space_group_name_H-M   'P 1'
#
loop_
_entity.id
_entity.type
_entity.pdbx_description
1 polymer ?
#
loop_
_entity_poly.entity_id
_entity_poly.type
_entity_poly.pdbx_seq_one_letter_code
_entity_poly.pdbx_strand_id
1 'polypeptide(L)'
;MKFRPKYNYICANTLGMDLLVFCIAYPILWCISVLPFRVFYVFSDLAFFFVYYVAGYRKKVVRENLRLAFPEASPGAIKGIERKFYRHLCDVLLEMIKSMHISGETMRKRFVFKNLDVIKKYEAENRNVILVFGHYASWEWMMSMAYHIKSKGFGIYTPVMNR
;
A
#
# COMPACT_ATOMS: atom_id res chain seq x y z
N MET A 1 -24.33 -17.80 28.30
CA MET A 1 -24.32 -18.02 26.84
C MET A 1 -22.88 -18.07 26.37
N LYS A 2 -22.28 -19.26 26.26
CA LYS A 2 -20.86 -19.44 25.89
C LYS A 2 -20.73 -19.39 24.36
N PHE A 3 -20.16 -18.32 23.81
CA PHE A 3 -19.65 -18.32 22.45
C PHE A 3 -18.40 -19.21 22.40
N ARG A 4 -18.58 -20.48 22.00
CA ARG A 4 -17.47 -21.30 21.50
C ARG A 4 -17.40 -21.09 19.99
N PRO A 5 -16.29 -20.61 19.42
CA PRO A 5 -16.09 -20.72 17.99
C PRO A 5 -15.89 -22.21 17.66
N LYS A 6 -16.74 -22.76 16.81
CA LYS A 6 -16.49 -24.05 16.15
C LYS A 6 -15.36 -23.83 15.14
N TYR A 7 -14.13 -24.06 15.55
CA TYR A 7 -13.01 -24.18 14.62
C TYR A 7 -13.05 -25.57 14.01
N ASN A 8 -13.66 -25.69 12.84
CA ASN A 8 -13.63 -26.91 12.03
C ASN A 8 -12.51 -26.79 10.98
N TYR A 9 -11.47 -27.60 11.20
CA TYR A 9 -10.61 -28.30 10.23
C TYR A 9 -10.15 -27.55 8.97
N ILE A 10 -8.90 -27.10 8.99
CA ILE A 10 -8.12 -26.81 7.77
C ILE A 10 -7.72 -28.15 7.16
N CYS A 11 -8.15 -28.42 5.92
CA CYS A 11 -7.64 -29.53 5.13
C CYS A 11 -6.12 -29.39 4.96
N ALA A 12 -5.34 -30.43 5.28
CA ALA A 12 -3.88 -30.43 5.16
C ALA A 12 -3.34 -30.04 3.76
N ASN A 13 -4.20 -30.07 2.73
CA ASN A 13 -3.85 -29.70 1.35
C ASN A 13 -3.69 -28.18 1.10
N THR A 14 -4.32 -27.30 1.88
CA THR A 14 -4.15 -25.84 1.69
C THR A 14 -2.84 -25.34 2.28
N LEU A 15 -2.38 -25.94 3.39
CA LEU A 15 -1.10 -25.59 4.02
C LEU A 15 0.10 -25.78 3.08
N GLY A 16 0.08 -26.85 2.27
CA GLY A 16 1.14 -27.12 1.29
C GLY A 16 1.11 -26.16 0.10
N MET A 17 -0.08 -25.77 -0.37
CA MET A 17 -0.24 -24.80 -1.45
C MET A 17 0.20 -23.40 -1.03
N ASP A 18 -0.21 -22.95 0.16
CA ASP A 18 0.18 -21.65 0.70
C ASP A 18 1.70 -21.57 0.93
N LEU A 19 2.30 -22.65 1.44
CA LEU A 19 3.75 -22.74 1.61
C LEU A 19 4.47 -22.70 0.25
N LEU A 20 3.96 -23.40 -0.76
CA LEU A 20 4.55 -23.38 -2.10
C LEU A 20 4.47 -22.00 -2.75
N VAL A 21 3.31 -21.33 -2.66
CA VAL A 21 3.16 -19.94 -3.12
C VAL A 21 4.12 -19.02 -2.40
N PHE A 22 4.24 -19.16 -1.07
CA PHE A 22 5.19 -18.38 -0.29
C PHE A 22 6.65 -18.62 -0.72
N CYS A 23 7.08 -19.88 -0.86
CA CYS A 23 8.43 -20.25 -1.26
C CYS A 23 8.80 -19.74 -2.66
N ILE A 24 7.83 -19.57 -3.55
CA ILE A 24 8.06 -19.04 -4.90
C ILE A 24 7.99 -17.51 -4.91
N ALA A 25 6.95 -16.93 -4.29
CA ALA A 25 6.71 -15.49 -4.32
C ALA A 25 7.76 -14.73 -3.51
N TYR A 26 8.12 -15.21 -2.31
CA TYR A 26 9.00 -14.49 -1.41
C TYR A 26 10.38 -14.18 -2.02
N PRO A 27 11.12 -15.13 -2.63
CA PRO A 27 12.40 -14.83 -3.28
C PRO A 27 12.27 -13.83 -4.42
N ILE A 28 11.19 -13.90 -5.21
CA ILE A 28 10.94 -12.96 -6.32
C ILE A 28 10.72 -11.55 -5.77
N LEU A 29 9.85 -11.42 -4.78
CA LEU A 29 9.55 -10.14 -4.13
C LEU A 29 10.79 -9.57 -3.44
N TRP A 30 11.59 -10.42 -2.78
CA TRP A 30 12.86 -10.06 -2.17
C TRP A 30 13.84 -9.51 -3.21
N CYS A 31 14.04 -10.22 -4.32
CA CYS A 31 14.90 -9.79 -5.42
C CYS A 31 14.48 -8.43 -5.97
N ILE A 32 13.18 -8.21 -6.18
CA ILE A 32 12.65 -6.90 -6.63
C ILE A 32 12.90 -5.82 -5.57
N SER A 33 12.71 -6.13 -4.30
CA SER A 33 12.84 -5.17 -3.19
C SER A 33 14.26 -4.62 -3.01
N VAL A 34 15.31 -5.38 -3.37
CA VAL A 34 16.71 -4.94 -3.23
C VAL A 34 17.21 -4.09 -4.40
N LEU A 35 16.49 -4.07 -5.53
CA LEU A 35 16.92 -3.34 -6.74
C LEU A 35 17.09 -1.83 -6.51
N PRO A 36 18.04 -1.17 -7.20
CA PRO A 36 18.11 0.29 -7.22
C PRO A 36 16.79 0.90 -7.70
N PHE A 37 16.38 2.04 -7.13
CA PHE A 37 15.06 2.64 -7.40
C PHE A 37 14.72 2.81 -8.88
N ARG A 38 15.69 3.21 -9.71
CA ARG A 38 15.46 3.37 -11.15
C ARG A 38 15.00 2.07 -11.81
N VAL A 39 15.69 0.97 -11.53
CA VAL A 39 15.36 -0.36 -12.06
C VAL A 39 14.04 -0.84 -11.45
N PHE A 40 13.85 -0.62 -10.14
CA PHE A 40 12.62 -0.96 -9.45
C PHE A 40 11.37 -0.29 -10.06
N TYR A 41 11.43 1.00 -10.43
CA TYR A 41 10.30 1.67 -11.08
C TYR A 41 10.08 1.21 -12.54
N VAL A 42 11.09 0.66 -13.22
CA VAL A 42 10.88 -0.02 -14.52
C VAL A 42 9.97 -1.24 -14.33
N PHE A 43 10.13 -2.01 -13.25
CA PHE A 43 9.21 -3.10 -12.93
C PHE A 43 7.79 -2.59 -12.66
N SER A 44 7.65 -1.41 -12.04
CA SER A 44 6.34 -0.76 -11.87
C SER A 44 5.70 -0.40 -13.19
N ASP A 45 6.46 0.17 -14.13
CA ASP A 45 5.97 0.51 -15.47
C ASP A 45 5.55 -0.73 -16.27
N LEU A 46 6.29 -1.84 -16.12
CA LEU A 46 5.91 -3.14 -16.68
C LEU A 46 4.62 -3.68 -16.04
N ALA A 47 4.51 -3.64 -14.71
CA ALA A 47 3.30 -4.04 -14.01
C ALA A 47 2.09 -3.20 -14.45
N PHE A 48 2.27 -1.87 -14.58
CA PHE A 48 1.27 -0.96 -15.12
C PHE A 48 0.82 -1.38 -16.52
N PHE A 49 1.75 -1.78 -17.39
CA PHE A 49 1.40 -2.24 -18.73
C PHE A 49 0.45 -3.45 -18.68
N PHE A 50 0.77 -4.46 -17.87
CA PHE A 50 -0.07 -5.65 -17.74
C PHE A 50 -1.40 -5.35 -17.05
N VAL A 51 -1.40 -4.63 -15.93
CA VAL A 51 -2.62 -4.30 -15.17
C VAL A 51 -3.56 -3.43 -16.00
N TYR A 52 -3.02 -2.40 -16.65
CA TYR A 52 -3.81 -1.45 -17.42
C TYR A 52 -4.15 -1.99 -18.80
N TYR A 53 -3.18 -2.28 -19.66
CA TYR A 53 -3.47 -2.58 -21.07
C TYR A 53 -3.91 -4.02 -21.32
N VAL A 54 -3.31 -5.00 -20.63
CA VAL A 54 -3.60 -6.42 -20.87
C VAL A 54 -4.83 -6.89 -20.08
N ALA A 55 -4.79 -6.75 -18.75
CA ALA A 55 -5.87 -7.23 -17.88
C ALA A 55 -7.08 -6.30 -17.85
N GLY A 56 -6.90 -4.99 -18.08
CA GLY A 56 -7.98 -4.02 -17.99
C GLY A 56 -8.60 -3.91 -16.58
N TYR A 57 -7.81 -4.15 -15.54
CA TYR A 57 -8.29 -4.40 -14.17
C TYR A 57 -9.22 -3.29 -13.66
N ARG A 58 -10.53 -3.56 -13.55
CA ARG A 58 -11.56 -2.65 -12.97
C ARG A 58 -11.65 -1.23 -13.56
N LYS A 59 -11.24 -1.01 -14.82
CA LYS A 59 -11.26 0.32 -15.46
C LYS A 59 -12.61 1.03 -15.40
N LYS A 60 -13.71 0.28 -15.55
CA LYS A 60 -15.07 0.84 -15.51
C LYS A 60 -15.37 1.52 -14.17
N VAL A 61 -15.08 0.83 -13.07
CA VAL A 61 -15.29 1.35 -11.70
C VAL A 61 -14.45 2.59 -11.46
N VAL A 62 -13.16 2.54 -11.82
CA VAL A 62 -12.27 3.71 -11.67
C VAL A 62 -12.78 4.89 -12.48
N ARG A 63 -13.20 4.67 -13.73
CA ARG A 63 -13.72 5.73 -14.60
C ARG A 63 -15.01 6.34 -14.08
N GLU A 64 -15.92 5.53 -13.57
CA GLU A 64 -17.18 5.98 -12.96
C GLU A 64 -16.91 6.84 -11.73
N ASN A 65 -16.02 6.38 -10.84
CA ASN A 65 -15.59 7.16 -9.68
C ASN A 65 -14.95 8.49 -10.08
N LEU A 66 -14.10 8.49 -11.11
CA LEU A 66 -13.48 9.73 -11.61
C LEU A 66 -14.50 10.71 -12.20
N ARG A 67 -15.54 10.23 -12.88
CA ARG A 67 -16.63 11.08 -13.39
C ARG A 67 -17.46 11.68 -12.26
N LEU A 68 -17.68 10.93 -11.18
CA LEU A 68 -18.36 11.44 -9.99
C LEU A 68 -17.51 12.48 -9.24
N ALA A 69 -16.20 12.25 -9.13
CA ALA A 69 -15.28 13.16 -8.45
C ALA A 69 -14.95 14.42 -9.27
N PHE A 70 -14.96 14.32 -10.59
CA PHE A 70 -14.63 15.40 -11.53
C PHE A 70 -15.71 15.54 -12.61
N PRO A 71 -16.93 16.00 -12.25
CA PRO A 71 -18.06 16.06 -13.18
C PRO A 71 -17.82 16.96 -14.39
N GLU A 72 -17.05 18.05 -14.20
CA GLU A 72 -16.73 19.03 -15.24
C GLU A 72 -15.58 18.58 -16.18
N ALA A 73 -14.93 17.46 -15.89
CA ALA A 73 -13.79 17.01 -16.68
C ALA A 73 -14.22 16.31 -17.97
N SER A 74 -13.56 16.64 -19.08
CA SER A 74 -13.83 16.00 -20.37
C SER A 74 -13.50 14.49 -20.33
N PRO A 75 -14.13 13.66 -21.20
CA PRO A 75 -13.82 12.23 -21.27
C PRO A 75 -12.33 11.93 -21.52
N GLY A 76 -11.65 12.78 -22.28
CA GLY A 76 -10.21 12.68 -22.52
C GLY A 76 -9.38 12.95 -21.27
N ALA A 77 -9.74 13.99 -20.49
CA ALA A 77 -9.10 14.30 -19.22
C ALA A 77 -9.29 13.16 -18.20
N ILE A 78 -10.51 12.62 -18.09
CA ILE A 78 -10.82 11.45 -17.24
C ILE A 78 -9.94 10.25 -17.63
N LYS A 79 -9.82 9.93 -18.92
CA LYS A 79 -8.96 8.84 -19.38
C LYS A 79 -7.47 9.09 -19.08
N GLY A 80 -7.03 10.36 -19.14
CA GLY A 80 -5.70 10.77 -18.73
C GLY A 80 -5.43 10.53 -17.25
N ILE A 81 -6.36 10.93 -16.39
CA ILE A 81 -6.28 10.71 -14.93
C ILE A 81 -6.34 9.21 -14.61
N GLU A 82 -7.23 8.46 -15.27
CA GLU A 82 -7.33 7.00 -15.13
C GLU A 82 -5.97 6.33 -15.38
N ARG A 83 -5.29 6.64 -16.49
CA ARG A 83 -3.95 6.10 -16.78
C ARG A 83 -2.91 6.45 -15.72
N LYS A 84 -2.91 7.70 -15.25
CA LYS A 84 -2.00 8.15 -14.18
C LYS A 84 -2.30 7.43 -12.87
N PHE A 85 -3.57 7.22 -12.55
CA PHE A 85 -4.01 6.46 -11.38
C PHE A 85 -3.48 5.03 -11.43
N TYR A 86 -3.61 4.31 -12.55
CA TYR A 86 -3.10 2.94 -12.63
C TYR A 86 -1.58 2.85 -12.55
N ARG A 87 -0.85 3.82 -13.13
CA ARG A 87 0.60 3.88 -12.96
C ARG A 87 0.97 4.08 -11.50
N HIS A 88 0.33 5.04 -10.85
CA HIS A 88 0.54 5.31 -9.42
C HIS A 88 0.12 4.13 -8.53
N LEU A 89 -0.95 3.40 -8.88
CA LEU A 89 -1.38 2.21 -8.16
C LEU A 89 -0.28 1.12 -8.21
N CYS A 90 0.32 0.89 -9.38
CA CYS A 90 1.43 -0.03 -9.52
C CYS A 90 2.66 0.43 -8.73
N ASP A 91 2.97 1.74 -8.74
CA ASP A 91 4.05 2.30 -7.93
C ASP A 91 3.82 2.00 -6.45
N VAL A 92 2.63 2.32 -5.92
CA VAL A 92 2.31 2.10 -4.51
C VAL A 92 2.37 0.62 -4.13
N LEU A 93 1.82 -0.29 -4.95
CA LEU A 93 1.89 -1.74 -4.69
C LEU A 93 3.34 -2.24 -4.65
N LEU A 94 4.19 -1.77 -5.56
CA LEU A 94 5.59 -2.14 -5.54
C LEU A 94 6.33 -1.48 -4.37
N GLU A 95 6.00 -0.25 -4.00
CA GLU A 95 6.59 0.44 -2.85
C GLU A 95 6.32 -0.31 -1.54
N MET A 96 5.19 -1.01 -1.42
CA MET A 96 4.95 -1.95 -0.32
C MET A 96 6.00 -3.08 -0.29
N ILE A 97 6.35 -3.63 -1.45
CA ILE A 97 7.42 -4.66 -1.58
C ILE A 97 8.79 -4.05 -1.25
N LYS A 98 9.04 -2.80 -1.67
CA LYS A 98 10.29 -2.08 -1.38
C LYS A 98 10.53 -1.91 0.12
N SER A 99 9.47 -1.81 0.91
CA SER A 99 9.54 -1.70 2.38
C SER A 99 10.28 -2.87 3.05
N MET A 100 10.39 -4.02 2.39
CA MET A 100 11.13 -5.18 2.92
C MET A 100 12.63 -4.90 3.12
N HIS A 101 13.24 -4.02 2.30
CA HIS A 101 14.70 -3.79 2.30
C HIS A 101 15.12 -2.32 2.35
N ILE A 102 14.19 -1.38 2.27
CA ILE A 102 14.53 0.04 2.31
C ILE A 102 15.10 0.42 3.69
N SER A 103 16.27 1.07 3.70
CA SER A 103 16.85 1.57 4.94
C SER A 103 16.06 2.76 5.50
N GLY A 104 16.05 2.92 6.83
CA GLY A 104 15.38 4.07 7.46
C GLY A 104 15.93 5.42 6.99
N GLU A 105 17.23 5.51 6.68
CA GLU A 105 17.83 6.71 6.09
C GLU A 105 17.26 7.01 4.70
N THR A 106 17.18 5.99 3.84
CA THR A 106 16.60 6.13 2.50
C THR A 106 15.12 6.50 2.58
N MET A 107 14.38 5.87 3.48
CA MET A 107 12.98 6.17 3.72
C MET A 107 12.79 7.64 4.09
N ARG A 108 13.53 8.16 5.09
CA ARG A 108 13.45 9.57 5.51
C ARG A 108 13.82 10.57 4.41
N LYS A 109 14.74 10.19 3.50
CA LYS A 109 15.11 11.03 2.35
C LYS A 109 14.00 11.08 1.30
N ARG A 110 13.17 10.02 1.17
CA ARG A 110 12.15 9.91 0.12
C ARG A 110 10.76 10.31 0.59
N PHE A 111 10.37 9.92 1.79
CA PHE A 111 9.06 10.18 2.35
C PHE A 111 9.15 11.32 3.36
N VAL A 112 8.89 12.54 2.88
CA VAL A 112 9.02 13.77 3.67
C VAL A 112 7.66 14.17 4.21
N PHE A 113 7.54 14.17 5.54
CA PHE A 113 6.35 14.66 6.23
C PHE A 113 6.39 16.18 6.34
N LYS A 114 5.31 16.83 5.90
CA LYS A 114 5.05 18.25 6.14
C LYS A 114 4.26 18.41 7.44
N ASN A 115 4.41 19.55 8.10
CA ASN A 115 3.62 19.95 9.28
C ASN A 115 3.72 19.00 10.49
N LEU A 116 4.89 18.38 10.70
CA LEU A 116 5.15 17.52 11.87
C LEU A 116 5.10 18.28 13.19
N ASP A 117 5.28 19.60 13.16
CA ASP A 117 5.17 20.50 14.30
C ASP A 117 3.79 20.42 14.98
N VAL A 118 2.72 20.20 14.21
CA VAL A 118 1.37 20.02 14.76
C VAL A 118 1.30 18.81 15.68
N ILE A 119 1.88 17.68 15.26
CA ILE A 119 1.92 16.46 16.06
C ILE A 119 2.82 16.70 17.29
N LYS A 120 4.03 17.22 17.07
CA LYS A 120 5.02 17.47 18.13
C LYS A 120 4.51 18.41 19.22
N LYS A 121 3.66 19.39 18.87
CA LYS A 121 2.98 20.25 19.83
C LYS A 121 2.14 19.43 20.80
N TYR A 122 1.27 18.56 20.30
CA TYR A 122 0.41 17.74 21.16
C TYR A 122 1.19 16.68 21.94
N GLU A 123 2.29 16.17 21.38
CA GLU A 123 3.22 15.29 22.12
C GLU A 123 3.83 16.01 23.34
N ALA A 124 4.27 17.26 23.18
CA ALA A 124 4.82 18.06 24.27
C ALA A 124 3.79 18.37 25.37
N GLU A 125 2.50 18.45 25.00
CA GLU A 125 1.38 18.61 25.92
C GLU A 125 0.97 17.29 26.61
N ASN A 126 1.67 16.16 26.36
CA ASN A 126 1.31 14.81 26.82
C ASN A 126 -0.11 14.39 26.42
N ARG A 127 -0.54 14.77 25.21
CA ARG A 127 -1.87 14.47 24.68
C ARG A 127 -1.82 13.36 23.66
N ASN A 128 -2.83 12.50 23.70
CA ASN A 128 -3.04 11.49 22.67
C ASN A 128 -3.47 12.14 21.36
N VAL A 129 -2.93 11.64 20.25
CA VAL A 129 -3.24 12.09 18.88
C VAL A 129 -3.84 10.93 18.11
N ILE A 130 -5.01 11.16 17.49
CA ILE A 130 -5.59 10.24 16.50
C ILE A 130 -5.24 10.78 15.12
N LEU A 131 -4.52 9.99 14.34
CA LEU A 131 -4.21 10.30 12.95
C LEU A 131 -5.20 9.55 12.05
N VAL A 132 -5.89 10.30 11.19
CA VAL A 132 -6.86 9.75 10.24
C VAL A 132 -6.31 9.98 8.83
N PHE A 133 -6.18 8.91 8.06
CA PHE A 133 -5.59 8.96 6.73
C PHE A 133 -6.56 8.38 5.70
N GLY A 134 -6.52 8.92 4.48
CA GLY A 134 -7.14 8.28 3.33
C GLY A 134 -6.27 7.14 2.81
N HIS A 135 -6.87 6.21 2.06
CA HIS A 135 -6.12 5.23 1.25
C HIS A 135 -5.52 5.95 0.04
N TYR A 136 -4.48 6.74 0.28
CA TYR A 136 -3.89 7.65 -0.68
C TYR A 136 -2.36 7.61 -0.57
N ALA A 137 -1.70 7.61 -1.73
CA ALA A 137 -0.26 7.43 -1.85
C ALA A 137 0.24 6.16 -1.13
N SER A 138 1.53 6.09 -0.81
CA SER A 138 2.10 4.97 -0.06
C SER A 138 1.68 5.02 1.40
N TRP A 139 0.55 4.39 1.71
CA TRP A 139 0.03 4.27 3.07
C TRP A 139 0.94 3.43 3.98
N GLU A 140 1.70 2.49 3.42
CA GLU A 140 2.71 1.73 4.18
C GLU A 140 3.89 2.62 4.58
N TRP A 141 4.42 3.45 3.66
CA TRP A 141 5.54 4.33 3.96
C TRP A 141 5.15 5.45 4.92
N MET A 142 3.87 5.80 5.02
CA MET A 142 3.36 6.71 6.04
C MET A 142 3.68 6.22 7.46
N MET A 143 3.78 4.91 7.70
CA MET A 143 4.18 4.36 9.00
C MET A 143 5.62 4.73 9.39
N SER A 144 6.44 5.16 8.43
CA SER A 144 7.78 5.72 8.70
C SER A 144 7.75 7.04 9.49
N MET A 145 6.58 7.63 9.72
CA MET A 145 6.39 8.75 10.65
C MET A 145 6.95 8.43 12.03
N ALA A 146 6.96 7.15 12.43
CA ALA A 146 7.57 6.68 13.67
C ALA A 146 9.05 7.10 13.82
N TYR A 147 9.78 7.35 12.73
CA TYR A 147 11.14 7.89 12.79
C TYR A 147 11.24 9.36 13.22
N HIS A 148 10.11 10.07 13.26
CA HIS A 148 10.05 11.52 13.42
C HIS A 148 9.33 12.00 14.68
N ILE A 149 8.68 11.08 15.40
CA ILE A 149 7.83 11.35 16.58
C ILE A 149 8.32 10.53 17.78
N LYS A 150 7.98 10.97 18.99
CA LYS A 150 8.35 10.26 20.24
C LYS A 150 7.27 9.26 20.68
N SER A 151 6.04 9.53 20.29
CA SER A 151 4.85 8.77 20.64
C SER A 151 4.91 7.37 20.06
N LYS A 152 4.43 6.41 20.84
CA LYS A 152 4.23 5.04 20.36
C LYS A 152 2.99 4.99 19.47
N GLY A 153 3.17 4.62 18.20
CA GLY A 153 2.08 4.43 17.25
C GLY A 153 1.33 3.11 17.47
N PHE A 154 0.01 3.14 17.29
CA PHE A 154 -0.84 1.95 17.29
C PHE A 154 -1.68 1.94 16.00
N GLY A 155 -1.72 0.80 15.32
CA GLY A 155 -2.56 0.58 14.14
C GLY A 155 -3.80 -0.23 14.51
N ILE A 156 -4.94 0.09 13.88
CA ILE A 156 -6.14 -0.75 13.93
C ILE A 156 -6.00 -1.79 12.81
N TYR A 157 -6.16 -3.07 13.16
CA TYR A 157 -6.04 -4.18 12.22
C TYR A 157 -7.29 -5.05 12.25
N THR A 158 -7.82 -5.34 11.07
CA THR A 158 -8.86 -6.36 10.87
C THR A 158 -8.19 -7.64 10.39
N PRO A 159 -8.36 -8.79 11.07
CA PRO A 159 -7.79 -10.06 10.63
C PRO A 159 -8.12 -10.39 9.18
N VAL A 160 -7.10 -10.66 8.37
CA VAL A 160 -7.29 -11.15 7.00
C VAL A 160 -7.92 -12.53 7.07
N MET A 161 -9.10 -12.68 6.45
CA MET A 161 -9.74 -13.98 6.29
C MET A 161 -9.13 -14.68 5.07
N ASN A 162 -8.08 -15.47 5.27
CA ASN A 162 -7.64 -16.44 4.27
C ASN A 162 -8.50 -17.69 4.45
N ARG A 163 -9.33 -18.02 3.44
CA ARG A 163 -10.17 -19.22 3.42
C ARG A 163 -9.58 -20.24 2.46
#